data_AF-A0AAW9HP78-F1
#
_entry.id   AF-A0AAW9HP78-F1
#
_cell.length_a   1.000
_cell.length_b   1.000
_cell.length_c   1.000
_cell.angle_alpha   90.00
_cell.angle_beta   90.00
_cell.angle_gamma   90.00
#
_symmetry.space_group_name_H-M   'P 1'
#
loop_
_entity.id
_entity.type
_entity.pdbx_description
1 polymer ?
#
loop_
_entity_poly.entity_id
_entity_poly.type
_entity_poly.pdbx_seq_one_letter_code
_entity_poly.pdbx_strand_id
1 'polypeptide(L)'
;MENRSRRLTAVLAACALALSVLPGARADNVDRDIDRSRAAEKQTAQSIGQIEASLAGLASQAEAARTDVVIKAAEAQRAQRNLEDSVNTAMDAQVVANSARAEADAARGELGSISSAMYRDSSTTLTAANALLGAQSLRDADDRQRAFRTAGHATDQKLQRYQAARDIADTLQGEADRKANEQATIAARAEGAAKDASSAASQLDSQLASIEAQRDQLFETLARQKGTTAALERAQQEQKEAAARAQAEAERQRIAAEAAAQEQAAREAAARE
;
A
#
# COMPACT_ATOMS: atom_id res chain seq x y z
N MET A 1 -8.40 -81.84 44.56
CA MET A 1 -7.97 -80.53 45.08
C MET A 1 -9.24 -79.77 45.46
N GLU A 2 -9.94 -80.21 46.51
CA GLU A 2 -9.82 -79.73 47.90
C GLU A 2 -10.08 -78.22 48.03
N ASN A 3 -11.29 -77.88 48.52
CA ASN A 3 -11.58 -77.27 49.84
C ASN A 3 -11.39 -75.74 49.79
N ARG A 4 -12.22 -74.85 50.34
CA ARG A 4 -13.28 -74.83 51.37
C ARG A 4 -13.61 -73.31 51.43
N SER A 5 -14.81 -72.76 51.44
CA SER A 5 -15.84 -72.85 52.49
C SER A 5 -16.70 -71.58 52.43
N ARG A 6 -18.03 -71.75 52.42
CA ARG A 6 -19.04 -71.10 53.31
C ARG A 6 -19.24 -69.57 53.16
N ARG A 7 -20.45 -68.98 53.15
CA ARG A 7 -21.88 -69.33 53.37
C ARG A 7 -22.68 -68.11 52.86
N LEU A 8 -23.69 -68.26 52.00
CA LEU A 8 -25.14 -68.16 52.32
C LEU A 8 -25.52 -67.11 53.39
N THR A 9 -26.25 -66.04 53.03
CA THR A 9 -27.71 -65.88 53.34
C THR A 9 -28.28 -64.61 52.68
N ALA A 10 -29.47 -64.74 52.10
CA ALA A 10 -30.39 -63.65 51.74
C ALA A 10 -31.26 -63.26 52.94
N VAL A 11 -31.72 -62.00 53.06
CA VAL A 11 -32.98 -61.59 53.74
C VAL A 11 -33.38 -60.17 53.32
N LEU A 12 -34.65 -59.98 52.96
CA LEU A 12 -35.39 -58.70 52.92
C LEU A 12 -35.54 -58.12 54.33
N ALA A 13 -35.37 -56.80 54.52
CA ALA A 13 -35.98 -56.11 55.66
C ALA A 13 -36.27 -54.63 55.37
N ALA A 14 -37.53 -54.26 55.53
CA ALA A 14 -38.05 -52.91 55.59
C ALA A 14 -37.82 -52.27 56.98
N CYS A 15 -38.10 -50.96 57.03
CA CYS A 15 -38.30 -50.08 58.20
C CYS A 15 -37.05 -49.49 58.88
N ALA A 16 -36.94 -48.15 58.85
CA ALA A 16 -37.28 -47.34 60.03
C ALA A 16 -37.17 -45.83 59.72
N LEU A 17 -38.31 -45.15 59.79
CA LEU A 17 -38.37 -43.72 60.12
C LEU A 17 -37.80 -43.54 61.53
N ALA A 18 -36.80 -42.68 61.68
CA ALA A 18 -36.45 -42.07 62.95
C ALA A 18 -36.41 -40.56 62.76
N LEU A 19 -37.53 -39.91 63.10
CA LEU A 19 -37.52 -38.49 63.46
C LEU A 19 -36.66 -38.33 64.72
N SER A 20 -35.54 -37.62 64.60
CA SER A 20 -34.95 -36.89 65.71
C SER A 20 -35.09 -35.39 65.43
N VAL A 21 -35.98 -34.76 66.20
CA VAL A 21 -36.18 -33.32 66.23
C VAL A 21 -35.01 -32.71 67.00
N LEU A 22 -34.15 -31.99 66.31
CA LEU A 22 -33.29 -30.94 66.84
C LEU A 22 -33.75 -29.62 66.20
N PRO A 23 -34.35 -28.68 66.95
CA PRO A 23 -34.68 -27.37 66.43
C PRO A 23 -33.47 -26.44 66.56
N GLY A 24 -32.92 -25.99 65.43
CA GLY A 24 -31.94 -24.90 65.38
C GLY A 24 -30.62 -25.19 64.65
N ALA A 25 -30.67 -25.57 63.36
CA ALA A 25 -29.52 -25.45 62.42
C ALA A 25 -29.90 -25.63 60.92
N ARG A 26 -31.20 -25.61 60.58
CA ARG A 26 -31.68 -25.89 59.21
C ARG A 26 -31.93 -24.63 58.37
N ALA A 27 -32.25 -23.49 59.01
CA ALA A 27 -32.42 -22.22 58.30
C ALA A 27 -31.10 -21.73 57.68
N ASP A 28 -30.01 -21.78 58.46
CA ASP A 28 -28.68 -21.29 58.04
C ASP A 28 -28.04 -22.13 56.91
N ASN A 29 -28.46 -23.39 56.70
CA ASN A 29 -27.98 -24.19 55.55
C ASN A 29 -28.75 -23.88 54.26
N VAL A 30 -30.07 -23.70 54.33
CA VAL A 30 -30.90 -23.42 53.14
C VAL A 30 -30.58 -22.04 52.56
N ASP A 31 -30.42 -21.02 53.42
CA ASP A 31 -30.05 -19.67 52.96
C ASP A 31 -28.67 -19.66 52.29
N ARG A 32 -27.69 -20.39 52.84
CA ARG A 32 -26.36 -20.55 52.23
C ARG A 32 -26.40 -21.29 50.89
N ASP A 33 -27.26 -22.29 50.72
CA ASP A 33 -27.40 -23.03 49.46
C ASP A 33 -28.10 -22.20 48.37
N ILE A 34 -29.06 -21.36 48.75
CA ILE A 34 -29.70 -20.39 47.85
C ILE A 34 -28.68 -19.34 47.41
N ASP A 35 -27.89 -18.79 48.33
CA ASP A 35 -26.86 -17.80 48.00
C ASP A 35 -25.77 -18.38 47.09
N ARG A 36 -25.35 -19.63 47.33
CA ARG A 36 -24.44 -20.36 46.43
C ARG A 36 -25.03 -20.57 45.04
N SER A 37 -26.30 -20.97 44.96
CA SER A 37 -26.99 -21.17 43.68
C SER A 37 -27.09 -19.86 42.90
N ARG A 38 -27.48 -18.77 43.56
CA ARG A 38 -27.53 -17.42 42.96
C ARG A 38 -26.15 -16.94 42.51
N ALA A 39 -25.09 -17.24 43.27
CA ALA A 39 -23.73 -16.90 42.87
C ALA A 39 -23.30 -17.69 41.62
N ALA A 40 -23.59 -18.98 41.56
CA ALA A 40 -23.31 -19.83 40.40
C ALA A 40 -24.10 -19.40 39.15
N GLU A 41 -25.36 -19.03 39.29
CA GLU A 41 -26.17 -18.46 38.21
C GLU A 41 -25.58 -17.15 37.68
N LYS A 42 -25.19 -16.23 38.57
CA LYS A 42 -24.52 -14.97 38.17
C LYS A 42 -23.21 -15.23 37.44
N GLN A 43 -22.40 -16.18 37.91
CA GLN A 43 -21.15 -16.55 37.26
C GLN A 43 -21.40 -17.14 35.87
N THR A 44 -22.43 -17.98 35.72
CA THR A 44 -22.82 -18.55 34.43
C THR A 44 -23.29 -17.46 33.47
N ALA A 45 -24.14 -16.55 33.92
CA ALA A 45 -24.60 -15.42 33.11
C ALA A 45 -23.44 -14.52 32.65
N GLN A 46 -22.45 -14.26 33.51
CA GLN A 46 -21.24 -13.53 33.14
C GLN A 46 -20.41 -14.29 32.10
N SER A 47 -20.24 -15.60 32.25
CA SER A 47 -19.52 -16.44 31.27
C SER A 47 -20.21 -16.43 29.90
N ILE A 48 -21.54 -16.53 29.86
CA ILE A 48 -22.33 -16.46 28.63
C ILE A 48 -22.09 -15.11 27.94
N GLY A 49 -22.17 -14.01 28.69
CA GLY A 49 -21.91 -12.67 28.15
C GLY A 49 -20.50 -12.51 27.58
N GLN A 50 -19.48 -13.07 28.23
CA GLN A 50 -18.11 -13.06 27.72
C GLN A 50 -17.95 -13.85 26.42
N ILE A 51 -18.60 -15.02 26.32
CA ILE A 51 -18.58 -15.84 25.09
C ILE A 51 -19.27 -15.10 23.94
N GLU A 52 -20.46 -14.53 24.17
CA GLU A 52 -21.18 -13.75 23.16
C GLU A 52 -20.38 -12.52 22.70
N ALA A 53 -19.70 -11.83 23.62
CA ALA A 53 -18.80 -10.73 23.28
C ALA A 53 -17.60 -11.21 22.45
N SER A 54 -17.03 -12.38 22.76
CA SER A 54 -15.90 -12.96 22.02
C SER A 54 -16.32 -13.37 20.61
N LEU A 55 -17.51 -13.96 20.45
CA LEU A 55 -18.10 -14.27 19.14
C LEU A 55 -18.27 -13.01 18.29
N ALA A 56 -18.86 -11.95 18.85
CA ALA A 56 -19.01 -10.67 18.14
C ALA A 56 -17.64 -10.05 17.77
N GLY A 57 -16.66 -10.14 18.67
CA GLY A 57 -15.28 -9.71 18.40
C GLY A 57 -14.62 -10.48 17.26
N LEU A 58 -14.82 -11.80 17.19
CA LEU A 58 -14.32 -12.64 16.10
C LEU A 58 -15.01 -12.35 14.77
N ALA A 59 -16.32 -12.06 14.76
CA ALA A 59 -17.00 -11.60 13.55
C ALA A 59 -16.43 -10.26 13.05
N SER A 60 -16.23 -9.30 13.95
CA SER A 60 -15.62 -8.02 13.62
C SER A 60 -14.22 -8.18 13.02
N GLN A 61 -13.40 -9.06 13.61
CA GLN A 61 -12.07 -9.38 13.07
C GLN A 61 -12.14 -10.00 11.67
N ALA A 62 -13.09 -10.90 11.42
CA ALA A 62 -13.29 -11.49 10.09
C ALA A 62 -13.67 -10.42 9.05
N GLU A 63 -14.59 -9.52 9.38
CA GLU A 63 -14.97 -8.42 8.47
C GLU A 63 -13.82 -7.43 8.26
N ALA A 64 -13.04 -7.13 9.30
CA ALA A 64 -11.84 -6.29 9.19
C ALA A 64 -10.79 -6.90 8.27
N ALA A 65 -10.51 -8.20 8.39
CA ALA A 65 -9.58 -8.91 7.51
C ALA A 65 -10.04 -8.89 6.05
N ARG A 66 -11.34 -9.10 5.79
CA ARG A 66 -11.91 -8.98 4.43
C ARG A 66 -11.76 -7.56 3.87
N THR A 67 -12.01 -6.55 4.70
CA THR A 67 -11.90 -5.15 4.29
C THR A 67 -10.46 -4.72 4.03
N ASP A 68 -9.50 -5.19 4.85
CA ASP A 68 -8.08 -4.92 4.65
C ASP A 68 -7.59 -5.39 3.27
N VAL A 69 -8.00 -6.59 2.82
CA VAL A 69 -7.67 -7.07 1.47
C VAL A 69 -8.15 -6.12 0.38
N VAL A 70 -9.38 -5.58 0.49
CA VAL A 70 -9.93 -4.65 -0.50
C VAL A 70 -9.19 -3.31 -0.47
N ILE A 71 -8.86 -2.80 0.73
CA ILE A 71 -8.06 -1.59 0.89
C ILE A 71 -6.68 -1.77 0.24
N LYS A 72 -5.99 -2.86 0.55
CA LYS A 72 -4.65 -3.13 0.01
C LYS A 72 -4.66 -3.34 -1.50
N ALA A 73 -5.68 -4.00 -2.03
CA ALA A 73 -5.87 -4.10 -3.48
C ALA A 73 -6.04 -2.71 -4.14
N ALA A 74 -6.85 -1.83 -3.56
CA ALA A 74 -7.05 -0.47 -4.05
C ALA A 74 -5.76 0.39 -3.96
N GLU A 75 -5.01 0.27 -2.85
CA GLU A 75 -3.71 0.93 -2.68
C GLU A 75 -2.69 0.49 -3.73
N ALA A 76 -2.60 -0.83 -3.99
CA ALA A 76 -1.71 -1.37 -5.01
C ALA A 76 -2.05 -0.86 -6.42
N GLN A 77 -3.35 -0.86 -6.78
CA GLN A 77 -3.81 -0.31 -8.06
C GLN A 77 -3.47 1.18 -8.20
N ARG A 78 -3.66 1.96 -7.15
CA ARG A 78 -3.30 3.38 -7.15
C ARG A 78 -1.80 3.61 -7.28
N ALA A 79 -0.99 2.83 -6.57
CA ALA A 79 0.46 2.95 -6.63
C ALA A 79 1.00 2.56 -8.01
N GLN A 80 0.41 1.55 -8.66
CA GLN A 80 0.73 1.15 -10.02
C GLN A 80 0.45 2.28 -11.02
N ARG A 81 -0.69 2.97 -10.91
CA ARG A 81 -0.99 4.14 -11.77
C ARG A 81 0.01 5.27 -11.58
N ASN A 82 0.32 5.62 -10.33
CA ASN A 82 1.32 6.65 -10.05
C ASN A 82 2.69 6.30 -10.64
N LEU A 83 3.04 5.01 -10.68
CA LEU A 83 4.26 4.54 -11.33
C LEU A 83 4.21 4.76 -12.84
N GLU A 84 3.12 4.40 -13.50
CA GLU A 84 2.92 4.62 -14.94
C GLU A 84 3.05 6.11 -15.30
N ASP A 85 2.35 6.99 -14.58
CA ASP A 85 2.42 8.44 -14.77
C ASP A 85 3.84 8.98 -14.57
N SER A 86 4.54 8.48 -13.54
CA SER A 86 5.91 8.89 -13.25
C SER A 86 6.92 8.40 -14.28
N VAL A 87 6.68 7.23 -14.90
CA VAL A 87 7.50 6.72 -15.99
C VAL A 87 7.36 7.63 -17.20
N ASN A 88 6.14 7.97 -17.59
CA ASN A 88 5.89 8.90 -18.70
C ASN A 88 6.55 10.26 -18.44
N THR A 89 6.36 10.83 -17.25
CA THR A 89 6.97 12.11 -16.86
C THR A 89 8.50 12.08 -16.94
N ALA A 90 9.13 11.00 -16.48
CA ALA A 90 10.59 10.85 -16.54
C ALA A 90 11.09 10.67 -17.98
N MET A 91 10.35 9.92 -18.81
CA MET A 91 10.66 9.75 -20.23
C MET A 91 10.57 11.08 -20.98
N ASP A 92 9.51 11.85 -20.79
CA ASP A 92 9.31 13.14 -21.43
C ASP A 92 10.41 14.14 -21.04
N ALA A 93 10.74 14.22 -19.74
CA ALA A 93 11.84 15.06 -19.26
C ALA A 93 13.18 14.67 -19.92
N GLN A 94 13.46 13.37 -20.07
CA GLN A 94 14.67 12.90 -20.72
C GLN A 94 14.68 13.19 -22.23
N VAL A 95 13.54 13.12 -22.91
CA VAL A 95 13.41 13.52 -24.33
C VAL A 95 13.75 15.00 -24.50
N VAL A 96 13.19 15.87 -23.64
CA VAL A 96 13.47 17.31 -23.66
C VAL A 96 14.95 17.60 -23.37
N ALA A 97 15.54 16.95 -22.36
CA ALA A 97 16.97 17.08 -22.06
C ALA A 97 17.86 16.65 -23.22
N ASN A 98 17.54 15.53 -23.88
CA ASN A 98 18.26 15.04 -25.05
C ASN A 98 18.19 16.02 -26.23
N SER A 99 17.04 16.63 -26.45
CA SER A 99 16.87 17.67 -27.50
C SER A 99 17.75 18.88 -27.21
N ALA A 100 17.72 19.41 -25.98
CA ALA A 100 18.54 20.55 -25.59
C ALA A 100 20.05 20.25 -25.70
N ARG A 101 20.46 19.02 -25.34
CA ARG A 101 21.84 18.57 -25.53
C ARG A 101 22.24 18.53 -26.99
N ALA A 102 21.37 18.05 -27.87
CA ALA A 102 21.63 18.05 -29.32
C ALA A 102 21.77 19.47 -29.87
N GLU A 103 20.97 20.43 -29.40
CA GLU A 103 21.10 21.85 -29.75
C GLU A 103 22.44 22.45 -29.28
N ALA A 104 22.85 22.14 -28.04
CA ALA A 104 24.15 22.55 -27.52
C ALA A 104 25.32 21.96 -28.33
N ASP A 105 25.24 20.68 -28.69
CA ASP A 105 26.24 20.01 -29.53
C ASP A 105 26.28 20.59 -30.96
N ALA A 106 25.14 20.97 -31.53
CA ALA A 106 25.07 21.67 -32.81
C ALA A 106 25.75 23.05 -32.73
N ALA A 107 25.43 23.85 -31.70
CA ALA A 107 26.06 25.17 -31.48
C ALA A 107 27.58 25.05 -31.25
N ARG A 108 28.03 23.99 -30.57
CA ARG A 108 29.45 23.66 -30.43
C ARG A 108 30.11 23.33 -31.77
N GLY A 109 29.41 22.56 -32.61
CA GLY A 109 29.86 22.23 -33.96
C GLY A 109 30.07 23.48 -34.82
N GLU A 110 29.17 24.47 -34.72
CA GLU A 110 29.34 25.76 -35.40
C GLU A 110 30.62 26.49 -34.98
N LEU A 111 30.94 26.50 -33.68
CA LEU A 111 32.20 27.07 -33.18
C LEU A 111 33.42 26.32 -33.71
N GLY A 112 33.38 24.98 -33.69
CA GLY A 112 34.44 24.14 -34.24
C GLY A 112 34.68 24.40 -35.73
N SER A 113 33.61 24.66 -36.49
CA SER A 113 33.71 25.01 -37.91
C SER A 113 34.48 26.32 -38.13
N ILE A 114 34.24 27.34 -37.30
CA ILE A 114 34.97 28.62 -37.33
C ILE A 114 36.45 28.39 -37.02
N SER A 115 36.77 27.66 -35.95
CA SER A 115 38.16 27.34 -35.62
C SER A 115 38.86 26.57 -36.74
N SER A 116 38.18 25.62 -37.38
CA SER A 116 38.73 24.87 -38.52
C SER A 116 38.94 25.72 -39.76
N ALA A 117 38.02 26.66 -40.05
CA ALA A 117 38.13 27.60 -41.15
C ALA A 117 39.31 28.56 -40.90
N MET A 118 39.41 29.13 -39.69
CA MET A 118 40.55 29.96 -39.30
C MET A 118 41.87 29.20 -39.35
N TYR A 119 41.91 27.92 -38.99
CA TYR A 119 43.14 27.13 -39.06
C TYR A 119 43.56 26.85 -40.51
N ARG A 120 42.61 26.45 -41.37
CA ARG A 120 42.85 26.24 -42.82
C ARG A 120 43.28 27.53 -43.50
N ASP A 121 42.62 28.64 -43.18
CA ASP A 121 42.89 29.96 -43.76
C ASP A 121 44.05 30.69 -43.07
N SER A 122 44.55 30.23 -41.92
CA SER A 122 45.79 30.77 -41.34
C SER A 122 47.04 30.38 -42.15
N SER A 123 46.93 29.37 -43.04
CA SER A 123 47.91 29.16 -44.13
C SER A 123 47.84 30.25 -45.21
N THR A 124 46.76 31.06 -45.23
CA THR A 124 46.48 32.13 -46.20
C THR A 124 45.95 33.40 -45.48
N THR A 125 46.83 34.16 -44.82
CA THR A 125 46.73 35.64 -44.73
C THR A 125 45.59 36.33 -43.93
N LEU A 126 44.84 35.72 -43.00
CA LEU A 126 43.86 36.46 -42.14
C LEU A 126 44.30 36.67 -40.67
N THR A 127 45.35 37.45 -40.45
CA THR A 127 45.65 38.05 -39.13
C THR A 127 45.24 39.53 -39.11
N ALA A 128 44.86 40.07 -37.95
CA ALA A 128 44.55 41.51 -37.80
C ALA A 128 45.67 42.42 -38.33
N ALA A 129 46.93 41.98 -38.19
CA ALA A 129 48.10 42.64 -38.77
C ALA A 129 48.11 42.60 -40.32
N ASN A 130 47.67 41.50 -40.94
CA ASN A 130 47.64 41.33 -42.40
C ASN A 130 46.42 41.98 -43.07
N ALA A 131 45.29 42.09 -42.37
CA ALA A 131 44.14 42.86 -42.83
C ALA A 131 44.51 44.32 -43.12
N LEU A 132 45.48 44.87 -42.37
CA LEU A 132 46.01 46.22 -42.54
C LEU A 132 47.25 46.28 -43.46
N LEU A 133 48.18 45.33 -43.35
CA LEU A 133 49.47 45.34 -44.07
C LEU A 133 49.39 44.77 -45.50
N GLY A 134 48.38 43.96 -45.81
CA GLY A 134 48.18 43.36 -47.15
C GLY A 134 47.17 44.10 -48.03
N ALA A 135 46.70 45.28 -47.61
CA ALA A 135 45.70 46.07 -48.34
C ALA A 135 46.35 46.89 -49.47
N GLN A 136 45.71 46.92 -50.65
CA GLN A 136 46.22 47.64 -51.83
C GLN A 136 45.82 49.12 -51.87
N SER A 137 44.90 49.54 -51.00
CA SER A 137 44.47 50.92 -50.84
C SER A 137 43.90 51.17 -49.43
N LEU A 138 43.77 52.44 -49.02
CA LEU A 138 43.13 52.80 -47.76
C LEU A 138 41.67 52.35 -47.66
N ARG A 139 40.94 52.29 -48.79
CA ARG A 139 39.57 51.78 -48.84
C ARG A 139 39.53 50.27 -48.63
N ASP A 140 40.43 49.53 -49.28
CA ASP A 140 40.58 48.08 -49.11
C ASP A 140 40.96 47.72 -47.66
N ALA A 141 41.79 48.55 -47.01
CA ALA A 141 42.11 48.38 -45.58
C ALA A 141 40.90 48.56 -44.66
N ASP A 142 40.08 49.61 -44.89
CA ASP A 142 38.86 49.85 -44.09
C ASP A 142 37.82 48.73 -44.30
N ASP A 143 37.63 48.28 -45.54
CA ASP A 143 36.69 47.19 -45.88
C ASP A 143 37.12 45.86 -45.21
N ARG A 144 38.42 45.52 -45.24
CA ARG A 144 38.98 44.34 -44.55
C ARG A 144 38.87 44.45 -43.03
N GLN A 145 39.10 45.64 -42.45
CA GLN A 145 38.95 45.88 -41.02
C GLN A 145 37.49 45.78 -40.56
N ARG A 146 36.53 46.24 -41.38
CA ARG A 146 35.09 46.04 -41.13
C ARG A 146 34.74 44.57 -41.17
N ALA A 147 35.16 43.84 -42.21
CA ALA A 147 34.93 42.40 -42.33
C ALA A 147 35.48 41.61 -41.13
N PHE A 148 36.71 41.93 -40.69
CA PHE A 148 37.31 41.30 -39.50
C PHE A 148 36.51 41.56 -38.22
N ARG A 149 36.06 42.80 -37.98
CA ARG A 149 35.21 43.13 -36.82
C ARG A 149 33.86 42.42 -36.88
N THR A 150 33.23 42.36 -38.04
CA THR A 150 31.96 41.63 -38.25
C THR A 150 32.14 40.14 -37.98
N ALA A 151 33.24 39.53 -38.44
CA ALA A 151 33.55 38.12 -38.16
C ALA A 151 33.81 37.86 -36.66
N GLY A 152 34.51 38.77 -35.98
CA GLY A 152 34.71 38.72 -34.52
C GLY A 152 33.39 38.77 -33.77
N HIS A 153 32.53 39.75 -34.08
CA HIS A 153 31.20 39.85 -33.47
C HIS A 153 30.31 38.63 -33.74
N ALA A 154 30.36 38.06 -34.96
CA ALA A 154 29.62 36.84 -35.28
C ALA A 154 30.13 35.62 -34.50
N THR A 155 31.44 35.56 -34.23
CA THR A 155 32.06 34.51 -33.43
C THR A 155 31.68 34.64 -31.96
N ASP A 156 31.74 35.85 -31.40
CA ASP A 156 31.30 36.13 -30.02
C ASP A 156 29.82 35.78 -29.82
N GLN A 157 28.96 36.12 -30.79
CA GLN A 157 27.55 35.78 -30.73
C GLN A 157 27.32 34.26 -30.74
N LYS A 158 28.06 33.50 -31.55
CA LYS A 158 27.99 32.02 -31.56
C LYS A 158 28.50 31.42 -30.26
N LEU A 159 29.53 32.01 -29.65
CA LEU A 159 30.04 31.57 -28.35
C LEU A 159 28.99 31.75 -27.25
N GLN A 160 28.34 32.92 -27.21
CA GLN A 160 27.24 33.18 -26.27
C GLN A 160 26.07 32.23 -26.48
N ARG A 161 25.69 31.95 -27.73
CA ARG A 161 24.62 30.99 -28.05
C ARG A 161 24.96 29.57 -27.57
N TYR A 162 26.19 29.12 -27.80
CA TYR A 162 26.64 27.81 -27.29
C TYR A 162 26.62 27.75 -25.76
N GLN A 163 27.11 28.79 -25.08
CA GLN A 163 27.08 28.85 -23.62
C GLN A 163 25.64 28.77 -23.09
N ALA A 164 24.73 29.56 -23.66
CA ALA A 164 23.32 29.53 -23.28
C ALA A 164 22.68 28.16 -23.56
N ALA A 165 22.90 27.57 -24.74
CA ALA A 165 22.37 26.26 -25.09
C ALA A 165 22.90 25.16 -24.15
N ARG A 166 24.18 25.23 -23.78
CA ARG A 166 24.78 24.32 -22.81
C ARG A 166 24.16 24.47 -21.42
N ASP A 167 24.02 25.70 -20.91
CA ASP A 167 23.45 25.93 -19.58
C ASP A 167 21.99 25.43 -19.49
N ILE A 168 21.23 25.59 -20.58
CA ILE A 168 19.88 25.03 -20.73
C ILE A 168 19.93 23.50 -20.72
N ALA A 169 20.81 22.90 -21.51
CA ALA A 169 20.97 21.44 -21.57
C ALA A 169 21.36 20.84 -20.21
N ASP A 170 22.33 21.46 -19.52
CA ASP A 170 22.78 21.02 -18.19
C ASP A 170 21.64 21.14 -17.16
N THR A 171 20.83 22.19 -17.23
CA THR A 171 19.66 22.38 -16.37
C THR A 171 18.59 21.32 -16.61
N LEU A 172 18.23 21.08 -17.88
CA LEU A 172 17.21 20.10 -18.26
C LEU A 172 17.65 18.67 -17.98
N GLN A 173 18.94 18.35 -18.14
CA GLN A 173 19.47 17.05 -17.72
C GLN A 173 19.36 16.87 -16.21
N GLY A 174 19.70 17.89 -15.42
CA GLY A 174 19.53 17.83 -13.97
C GLY A 174 18.06 17.67 -13.54
N GLU A 175 17.10 18.19 -14.31
CA GLU A 175 15.68 17.95 -14.10
C GLU A 175 15.26 16.53 -14.47
N ALA A 176 15.70 16.01 -15.62
CA ALA A 176 15.45 14.63 -16.04
C ALA A 176 15.99 13.62 -15.01
N ASP A 177 17.22 13.83 -14.51
CA ASP A 177 17.82 13.00 -13.47
C ASP A 177 17.00 13.01 -12.18
N ARG A 178 16.47 14.19 -11.80
CA ARG A 178 15.57 14.29 -10.63
C ARG A 178 14.28 13.51 -10.84
N LYS A 179 13.66 13.61 -12.02
CA LYS A 179 12.45 12.86 -12.38
C LYS A 179 12.69 11.35 -12.40
N ALA A 180 13.85 10.90 -12.90
CA ALA A 180 14.23 9.49 -12.84
C ALA A 180 14.39 8.99 -11.39
N ASN A 181 15.00 9.79 -10.50
CA ASN A 181 15.13 9.44 -9.08
C ASN A 181 13.77 9.43 -8.34
N GLU A 182 12.90 10.38 -8.64
CA GLU A 182 11.51 10.41 -8.15
C GLU A 182 10.75 9.14 -8.60
N GLN A 183 10.88 8.77 -9.87
CA GLN A 183 10.28 7.57 -10.46
C GLN A 183 10.76 6.29 -9.76
N ALA A 184 12.06 6.16 -9.47
CA ALA A 184 12.58 5.02 -8.74
C ALA A 184 11.97 4.89 -7.34
N THR A 185 11.74 6.02 -6.66
CA THR A 185 11.08 6.04 -5.34
C THR A 185 9.61 5.62 -5.44
N ILE A 186 8.91 6.06 -6.49
CA ILE A 186 7.51 5.68 -6.75
C ILE A 186 7.42 4.18 -7.10
N ALA A 187 8.36 3.65 -7.88
CA ALA A 187 8.44 2.23 -8.22
C ALA A 187 8.56 1.36 -6.97
N ALA A 188 9.45 1.71 -6.03
CA ALA A 188 9.59 0.99 -4.78
C ALA A 188 8.30 1.00 -3.93
N ARG A 189 7.54 2.11 -3.95
CA ARG A 189 6.23 2.18 -3.28
C ARG A 189 5.19 1.29 -3.95
N ALA A 190 5.16 1.26 -5.29
CA ALA A 190 4.26 0.39 -6.04
C ALA A 190 4.54 -1.10 -5.78
N GLU A 191 5.82 -1.49 -5.77
CA GLU A 191 6.23 -2.86 -5.41
C GLU A 191 5.83 -3.21 -3.97
N GLY A 192 6.05 -2.30 -3.02
CA GLY A 192 5.63 -2.48 -1.63
C GLY A 192 4.12 -2.68 -1.50
N ALA A 193 3.32 -1.81 -2.14
CA ALA A 193 1.87 -1.92 -2.12
C ALA A 193 1.36 -3.23 -2.76
N ALA A 194 1.96 -3.67 -3.87
CA ALA A 194 1.64 -4.94 -4.51
C ALA A 194 1.94 -6.14 -3.59
N LYS A 195 3.08 -6.10 -2.90
CA LYS A 195 3.46 -7.14 -1.93
C LYS A 195 2.52 -7.18 -0.73
N ASP A 196 2.12 -6.02 -0.21
CA ASP A 196 1.16 -5.93 0.90
C ASP A 196 -0.20 -6.49 0.50
N ALA A 197 -0.70 -6.13 -0.69
CA ALA A 197 -1.95 -6.65 -1.24
C ALA A 197 -1.91 -8.17 -1.42
N SER A 198 -0.82 -8.71 -2.01
CA SER A 198 -0.64 -10.15 -2.16
C SER A 198 -0.56 -10.86 -0.80
N SER A 199 0.12 -10.26 0.18
CA SER A 199 0.26 -10.83 1.52
C SER A 199 -1.09 -10.89 2.23
N ALA A 200 -1.84 -9.78 2.22
CA ALA A 200 -3.18 -9.72 2.80
C ALA A 200 -4.12 -10.76 2.17
N ALA A 201 -4.14 -10.86 0.83
CA ALA A 201 -4.95 -11.84 0.13
C ALA A 201 -4.57 -13.29 0.48
N SER A 202 -3.27 -13.60 0.54
CA SER A 202 -2.79 -14.96 0.86
C SER A 202 -3.07 -15.38 2.30
N GLN A 203 -3.12 -14.43 3.24
CA GLN A 203 -3.34 -14.69 4.65
C GLN A 203 -4.83 -14.81 4.99
N LEU A 204 -5.72 -14.18 4.20
CA LEU A 204 -7.14 -14.07 4.49
C LEU A 204 -7.79 -15.43 4.79
N ASP A 205 -7.61 -16.42 3.92
CA ASP A 205 -8.25 -17.73 4.08
C ASP A 205 -7.80 -18.43 5.37
N SER A 206 -6.50 -18.34 5.69
CA SER A 206 -5.96 -18.93 6.93
C SER A 206 -6.47 -18.22 8.19
N GLN A 207 -6.64 -16.90 8.14
CA GLN A 207 -7.20 -16.10 9.24
C GLN A 207 -8.68 -16.42 9.43
N LEU A 208 -9.46 -16.49 8.35
CA LEU A 208 -10.87 -16.84 8.39
C LEU A 208 -11.09 -18.26 8.93
N ALA A 209 -10.30 -19.23 8.48
CA ALA A 209 -10.37 -20.60 8.99
C ALA A 209 -10.05 -20.69 10.49
N SER A 210 -9.03 -19.95 10.96
CA SER A 210 -8.70 -19.87 12.39
C SER A 210 -9.82 -19.24 13.21
N ILE A 211 -10.42 -18.15 12.70
CA ILE A 211 -11.56 -17.48 13.34
C ILE A 211 -12.77 -18.41 13.40
N GLU A 212 -13.08 -19.13 12.31
CA GLU A 212 -14.21 -20.06 12.25
C GLU A 212 -14.05 -21.21 13.25
N ALA A 213 -12.85 -21.81 13.32
CA ALA A 213 -12.56 -22.85 14.31
C ALA A 213 -12.74 -22.37 15.76
N GLN A 214 -12.30 -21.14 16.07
CA GLN A 214 -12.52 -20.55 17.40
C GLN A 214 -13.99 -20.29 17.69
N ARG A 215 -14.74 -19.77 16.70
CA ARG A 215 -16.19 -19.54 16.82
C ARG A 215 -16.93 -20.85 17.08
N ASP A 216 -16.57 -21.93 16.40
CA ASP A 216 -17.20 -23.24 16.57
C ASP A 216 -17.08 -23.76 18.00
N GLN A 217 -15.87 -23.67 18.59
CA GLN A 217 -15.64 -24.04 19.99
C GLN A 217 -16.44 -23.19 20.97
N LEU A 218 -16.57 -21.89 20.69
CA LEU A 218 -17.36 -20.97 21.50
C LEU A 218 -18.86 -21.27 21.39
N PHE A 219 -19.38 -21.59 20.22
CA PHE A 219 -20.78 -21.98 20.03
C PHE A 219 -21.12 -23.29 20.75
N GLU A 220 -20.24 -24.29 20.72
CA GLU A 220 -20.43 -25.53 21.50
C GLU A 220 -20.48 -25.26 23.01
N THR A 221 -19.63 -24.35 23.49
CA THR A 221 -19.60 -23.99 24.92
C THR A 221 -20.83 -23.18 25.32
N LEU A 222 -21.23 -22.22 24.49
CA LEU A 222 -22.44 -21.42 24.68
C LEU A 222 -23.70 -22.30 24.73
N ALA A 223 -23.82 -23.23 23.78
CA ALA A 223 -24.94 -24.16 23.71
C ALA A 223 -25.05 -25.03 24.98
N ARG A 224 -23.92 -25.55 25.48
CA ARG A 224 -23.88 -26.31 26.73
C ARG A 224 -24.31 -25.47 27.94
N GLN A 225 -23.90 -24.21 28.02
CA GLN A 225 -24.27 -23.31 29.13
C GLN A 225 -25.73 -22.88 29.08
N LYS A 226 -26.31 -22.72 27.88
CA LYS A 226 -27.72 -22.34 27.69
C LYS A 226 -28.70 -23.52 27.62
N GLY A 227 -28.21 -24.75 27.51
CA GLY A 227 -29.06 -25.92 27.28
C GLY A 227 -29.69 -25.95 25.88
N THR A 228 -29.01 -25.39 24.88
CA THR A 228 -29.46 -25.29 23.49
C THR A 228 -28.53 -26.09 22.57
N THR A 229 -28.62 -25.88 21.24
CA THR A 229 -27.72 -26.50 20.26
C THR A 229 -26.80 -25.44 19.65
N ALA A 230 -25.58 -25.84 19.29
CA ALA A 230 -24.61 -24.92 18.68
C ALA A 230 -25.14 -24.28 17.38
N ALA A 231 -25.92 -25.04 16.59
CA ALA A 231 -26.55 -24.54 15.37
C ALA A 231 -27.58 -23.42 15.66
N LEU A 232 -28.39 -23.56 16.72
CA LEU A 232 -29.35 -22.54 17.11
C LEU A 232 -28.65 -21.25 17.60
N GLU A 233 -27.63 -21.38 18.44
CA GLU A 233 -26.86 -20.23 18.92
C GLU A 233 -26.13 -19.51 17.77
N ARG A 234 -25.57 -20.28 16.82
CA ARG A 234 -24.96 -19.72 15.60
C ARG A 234 -25.96 -18.90 14.81
N ALA A 235 -27.15 -19.43 14.53
CA ALA A 235 -28.18 -18.71 13.78
C ALA A 235 -28.63 -17.41 14.47
N GLN A 236 -28.81 -17.44 15.80
CA GLN A 236 -29.14 -16.24 16.57
C GLN A 236 -28.03 -15.19 16.51
N GLN A 237 -26.78 -15.62 16.65
CA GLN A 237 -25.63 -14.73 16.61
C GLN A 237 -25.44 -14.12 15.20
N GLU A 238 -25.60 -14.91 14.14
CA GLU A 238 -25.56 -14.43 12.76
C GLU A 238 -26.66 -13.40 12.47
N GLN A 239 -27.86 -13.59 13.01
CA GLN A 239 -28.93 -12.60 12.89
C GLN A 239 -28.57 -11.27 13.56
N LYS A 240 -27.93 -11.31 14.74
CA LYS A 240 -27.44 -10.09 15.43
C LYS A 240 -26.32 -9.41 14.64
N GLU A 241 -25.46 -10.18 13.97
CA GLU A 241 -24.31 -9.69 13.21
C GLU A 241 -24.65 -9.24 11.78
N ALA A 242 -25.82 -9.62 11.24
CA ALA A 242 -26.19 -9.40 9.84
C ALA A 242 -26.08 -7.94 9.39
N ALA A 243 -26.57 -7.01 10.21
CA ALA A 243 -26.52 -5.57 9.89
C ALA A 243 -25.07 -5.06 9.80
N ALA A 244 -24.21 -5.47 10.72
CA ALA A 244 -22.80 -5.08 10.72
C ALA A 244 -22.05 -5.69 9.52
N ARG A 245 -22.33 -6.95 9.18
CA ARG A 245 -21.75 -7.58 7.97
C ARG A 245 -22.19 -6.88 6.69
N ALA A 246 -23.48 -6.50 6.58
CA ALA A 246 -23.99 -5.76 5.43
C ALA A 246 -23.33 -4.37 5.30
N GLN A 247 -23.09 -3.68 6.42
CA GLN A 247 -22.36 -2.41 6.43
C GLN A 247 -20.90 -2.59 5.99
N ALA A 248 -20.20 -3.61 6.50
CA ALA A 248 -18.83 -3.89 6.10
C ALA A 248 -18.72 -4.25 4.61
N GLU A 249 -19.68 -5.01 4.08
CA GLU A 249 -19.75 -5.33 2.65
C GLU A 249 -20.01 -4.09 1.79
N ALA A 250 -20.94 -3.22 2.20
CA ALA A 250 -21.20 -1.96 1.50
C ALA A 250 -19.95 -1.06 1.48
N GLU A 251 -19.18 -1.01 2.57
CA GLU A 251 -17.92 -0.27 2.62
C GLU A 251 -16.89 -0.84 1.64
N ARG A 252 -16.71 -2.16 1.61
CA ARG A 252 -15.82 -2.82 0.64
C ARG A 252 -16.23 -2.51 -0.80
N GLN A 253 -17.52 -2.55 -1.10
CA GLN A 253 -18.05 -2.20 -2.43
C GLN A 253 -17.77 -0.74 -2.77
N ARG A 254 -17.90 0.18 -1.81
CA ARG A 254 -17.57 1.59 -2.01
C ARG A 254 -16.10 1.78 -2.35
N ILE A 255 -15.20 1.16 -1.57
CA ILE A 255 -13.75 1.22 -1.80
C ILE A 255 -13.40 0.68 -3.21
N ALA A 256 -13.96 -0.47 -3.58
CA ALA A 256 -13.73 -1.07 -4.89
C ALA A 256 -14.26 -0.19 -6.03
N ALA A 257 -15.45 0.41 -5.87
CA ALA A 257 -16.04 1.32 -6.84
C ALA A 257 -15.23 2.61 -7.00
N GLU A 258 -14.75 3.19 -5.90
CA GLU A 258 -13.87 4.36 -5.92
C GLU A 258 -12.56 4.06 -6.66
N ALA A 259 -11.95 2.90 -6.40
CA ALA A 259 -10.74 2.47 -7.10
C ALA A 259 -10.96 2.30 -8.61
N ALA A 260 -12.07 1.68 -9.01
CA ALA A 260 -12.44 1.49 -10.42
C ALA A 260 -12.76 2.82 -11.13
N ALA A 261 -13.46 3.73 -10.45
CA ALA A 261 -13.78 5.05 -11.00
C ALA A 261 -12.51 5.88 -11.24
N GLN A 262 -11.53 5.83 -10.32
CA GLN A 262 -10.24 6.47 -10.51
C GLN A 262 -9.47 5.88 -11.70
N GLU A 263 -9.55 4.58 -11.91
CA GLU A 263 -8.91 3.92 -13.06
C GLU A 263 -9.55 4.35 -14.38
N GLN A 264 -10.88 4.43 -14.44
CA GLN A 264 -11.59 4.92 -15.63
C GLN A 264 -11.25 6.38 -15.93
N ALA A 265 -11.27 7.24 -14.91
CA ALA A 265 -10.92 8.66 -15.07
C ALA A 265 -9.48 8.84 -15.59
N ALA A 266 -8.52 8.05 -15.09
CA ALA A 266 -7.15 8.08 -15.58
C ALA A 266 -7.03 7.64 -17.04
N ARG A 267 -7.72 6.56 -17.43
CA ARG A 267 -7.76 6.09 -18.83
C ARG A 267 -8.38 7.12 -19.77
N GLU A 268 -9.45 7.78 -19.35
CA GLU A 268 -10.08 8.84 -20.14
C GLU A 268 -9.20 10.08 -20.28
N ALA A 269 -8.44 10.45 -19.24
CA ALA A 269 -7.47 11.53 -19.32
C ALA A 269 -6.36 11.20 -20.32
N ALA A 270 -5.77 10.01 -20.22
CA ALA A 270 -4.73 9.54 -21.13
C ALA A 270 -5.20 9.40 -22.60
N ALA A 271 -6.50 9.18 -22.84
CA ALA A 271 -7.06 9.10 -24.19
C ALA A 271 -7.36 10.48 -24.83
N ARG A 272 -7.31 11.56 -24.05
CA ARG A 272 -7.57 12.93 -24.51
C ARG A 272 -6.29 13.72 -24.78
N GLU A 273 -5.15 13.23 -24.32
CA GLU A 273 -3.81 13.75 -24.61
C GLU A 273 -3.24 13.14 -25.90
#